data_AF-A0AAP0BAV1-F1
#
_entry.id   AF-A0AAP0BAV1-F1
#
_cell.length_a   1.000
_cell.length_b   1.000
_cell.length_c   1.000
_cell.angle_alpha   90.00
_cell.angle_beta   90.00
_cell.angle_gamma   90.00
#
_symmetry.space_group_name_H-M   'P 1'
#
loop_
_entity.id
_entity.type
_entity.pdbx_description
1 polymer ?
#
loop_
_entity_poly.entity_id
_entity_poly.type
_entity_poly.pdbx_seq_one_letter_code
_entity_poly.pdbx_strand_id
1 'polypeptide(L)'
;MNPSPALFLFLLLSAINPSTGDEILFLPRQLISHHHAVAGGDEPADLQLRCASRRFAGEANNLAPWKAVPSECGGYVREYMTGKAYGYDLEIAASESAAFARSVPLANDGKDAWVFDVDETLLSNLPYYADHGFGLELFNGGEFDKWVERAVAPAVKYSLNLYMEVLSLGFKIFLLTGRSEAHCAVTIANLKTAGFRDWERLILRGASDQRKSAKLFKSEKRSEIAADGYRIHGNSGDQWSDLLGSNAGNRSFKLPNPMYYIP
;
A
#
# COMPACT_ATOMS: atom_id res chain seq x y z
N MET A 1 48.24 67.70 13.86
CA MET A 1 48.78 66.48 14.46
C MET A 1 48.74 65.38 13.41
N ASN A 2 49.92 64.91 13.02
CA ASN A 2 50.20 63.78 12.12
C ASN A 2 49.76 62.43 12.78
N PRO A 3 49.77 61.26 12.10
CA PRO A 3 49.93 60.99 10.66
C PRO A 3 49.12 59.78 10.09
N SER A 4 49.26 59.55 8.77
CA SER A 4 49.57 58.25 8.10
C SER A 4 48.48 57.16 7.87
N PRO A 5 48.71 56.19 6.95
CA PRO A 5 49.20 56.35 5.57
C PRO A 5 48.58 55.36 4.54
N ALA A 6 48.83 55.68 3.26
CA ALA A 6 49.20 54.79 2.15
C ALA A 6 48.47 53.45 1.93
N LEU A 7 47.64 53.48 0.87
CA LEU A 7 47.49 52.50 -0.20
C LEU A 7 48.60 51.43 -0.31
N PHE A 8 48.21 50.15 -0.23
CA PHE A 8 48.95 49.04 -0.82
C PHE A 8 48.03 48.27 -1.76
N LEU A 9 48.40 48.29 -3.04
CA LEU A 9 47.82 47.50 -4.12
C LEU A 9 48.50 46.11 -4.08
N PHE A 10 47.75 45.05 -3.85
CA PHE A 10 48.20 43.68 -4.11
C PHE A 10 47.30 43.02 -5.14
N LEU A 11 47.94 42.69 -6.27
CA LEU A 11 47.42 41.83 -7.33
C LEU A 11 47.14 40.43 -6.78
N LEU A 12 45.96 39.88 -7.08
CA LEU A 12 45.75 38.44 -7.17
C LEU A 12 45.09 38.14 -8.52
N LEU A 13 45.80 37.32 -9.29
CA LEU A 13 45.48 36.92 -10.66
C LEU A 13 44.17 36.15 -10.72
N SER A 14 43.24 36.65 -11.53
CA SER A 14 42.10 35.90 -12.06
C SER A 14 42.51 35.18 -13.36
N ALA A 15 42.63 33.85 -13.29
CA ALA A 15 42.85 32.99 -14.46
C ALA A 15 41.52 32.30 -14.89
N ILE A 16 40.87 32.97 -15.84
CA ILE A 16 40.13 32.55 -17.04
C ILE A 16 39.84 31.05 -17.31
N ASN A 17 38.52 30.77 -17.41
CA ASN A 17 37.71 29.96 -18.36
C ASN A 17 38.00 28.44 -18.60
N PRO A 18 37.21 27.75 -19.46
CA PRO A 18 35.92 27.15 -19.15
C PRO A 18 35.93 25.64 -19.47
N SER A 19 35.19 24.79 -18.75
CA SER A 19 34.84 23.49 -19.33
C SER A 19 33.39 23.16 -19.06
N THR A 20 32.63 23.25 -20.13
CA THR A 20 31.45 22.45 -20.40
C THR A 20 31.81 20.98 -20.20
N GLY A 21 31.21 20.36 -19.20
CA GLY A 21 31.16 18.92 -19.06
C GLY A 21 29.74 18.59 -18.64
N ASP A 22 28.90 18.24 -19.61
CA ASP A 22 27.62 17.60 -19.38
C ASP A 22 27.86 16.38 -18.48
N GLU A 23 27.51 16.46 -17.19
CA GLU A 23 27.17 15.27 -16.44
C GLU A 23 25.83 14.78 -16.99
N ILE A 24 25.92 14.05 -18.10
CA ILE A 24 24.91 13.10 -18.52
C ILE A 24 24.76 12.15 -17.34
N LEU A 25 23.73 12.39 -16.55
CA LEU A 25 23.22 11.43 -15.57
C LEU A 25 22.87 10.18 -16.37
N PHE A 26 23.80 9.22 -16.41
CA PHE A 26 23.53 7.90 -16.94
C PHE A 26 22.46 7.29 -16.05
N LEU A 27 21.20 7.49 -16.43
CA LEU A 27 20.11 6.63 -15.99
C LEU A 27 20.58 5.20 -16.22
N PRO A 28 20.58 4.33 -15.19
CA PRO A 28 20.95 2.95 -15.41
C PRO A 28 20.03 2.41 -16.51
N ARG A 29 20.68 2.01 -17.61
CA ARG A 29 20.11 1.33 -18.76
C ARG A 29 19.03 0.38 -18.26
N GLN A 30 17.81 0.49 -18.78
CA GLN A 30 16.75 -0.48 -18.50
C GLN A 30 17.38 -1.87 -18.60
N LEU A 31 17.48 -2.56 -17.47
CA LEU A 31 17.76 -3.98 -17.49
C LEU A 31 16.54 -4.59 -18.16
N ILE A 32 16.66 -4.82 -19.47
CA ILE A 32 15.83 -5.80 -20.16
C ILE A 32 16.09 -7.08 -19.38
N SER A 33 15.17 -7.43 -18.49
CA SER A 33 15.19 -8.71 -17.81
C SER A 33 14.99 -9.76 -18.90
N HIS A 34 16.11 -10.27 -19.41
CA HIS A 34 16.11 -11.49 -20.18
C HIS A 34 15.62 -12.57 -19.23
N HIS A 35 14.33 -12.87 -19.29
CA HIS A 35 13.78 -14.10 -18.74
C HIS A 35 14.62 -15.22 -19.35
N HIS A 36 15.56 -15.75 -18.57
CA HIS A 36 16.13 -17.05 -18.86
C HIS A 36 14.99 -18.03 -18.58
N ALA A 37 14.23 -18.32 -19.63
CA ALA A 37 13.38 -19.49 -19.64
C ALA A 37 14.33 -20.68 -19.47
N VAL A 38 14.45 -21.17 -18.23
CA VAL A 38 15.10 -22.44 -17.96
C VAL A 38 14.24 -23.48 -18.66
N ALA A 39 14.75 -24.00 -19.76
CA ALA A 39 14.15 -25.08 -20.51
C ALA A 39 14.31 -26.36 -19.68
N GLY A 40 13.28 -26.65 -18.88
CA GLY A 40 13.15 -27.83 -18.04
C GLY A 40 12.03 -27.55 -17.06
N GLY A 41 10.93 -28.32 -17.12
CA GLY A 41 9.85 -28.18 -16.15
C GLY A 41 10.43 -28.38 -14.76
N ASP A 42 10.29 -27.38 -13.89
CA ASP A 42 10.77 -27.49 -12.52
C ASP A 42 10.13 -28.70 -11.85
N GLU A 43 10.91 -29.44 -11.06
CA GLU A 43 10.35 -30.39 -10.11
C GLU A 43 9.28 -29.67 -9.26
N PRO A 44 8.15 -30.30 -8.93
CA PRO A 44 7.04 -29.61 -8.25
C PRO A 44 7.45 -28.85 -6.98
N ALA A 45 8.44 -29.37 -6.24
CA ALA A 45 9.00 -28.72 -5.05
C ALA A 45 9.77 -27.43 -5.39
N ASP A 46 10.56 -27.42 -6.47
CA ASP A 46 11.32 -26.26 -6.91
C ASP A 46 10.39 -25.15 -7.41
N LEU A 47 9.29 -25.50 -8.10
CA LEU A 47 8.27 -24.55 -8.51
C LEU A 47 7.61 -23.88 -7.29
N GLN A 48 7.26 -24.67 -6.26
CA GLN A 48 6.65 -24.13 -5.05
C GLN A 48 7.59 -23.14 -4.34
N LEU A 49 8.88 -23.46 -4.25
CA LEU A 49 9.91 -22.58 -3.69
C LEU A 49 10.09 -21.29 -4.50
N ARG A 50 10.10 -21.38 -5.84
CA ARG A 50 10.19 -20.22 -6.73
C ARG A 50 8.97 -19.31 -6.61
N CYS A 51 7.77 -19.87 -6.58
CA CYS A 51 6.54 -19.10 -6.41
C CYS A 51 6.43 -18.46 -5.03
N ALA A 52 6.90 -19.14 -3.97
CA ALA A 52 7.05 -18.55 -2.65
C ALA A 52 8.05 -17.38 -2.62
N SER A 53 9.19 -17.55 -3.29
CA SER A 53 10.20 -16.49 -3.42
C SER A 53 9.67 -15.29 -4.20
N ARG A 54 8.89 -15.54 -5.27
CA ARG A 54 8.22 -14.49 -6.04
C ARG A 54 7.18 -13.76 -5.20
N ARG A 55 6.35 -14.46 -4.41
CA ARG A 55 5.41 -13.82 -3.47
C ARG A 55 6.17 -12.89 -2.53
N PHE A 56 7.20 -13.40 -1.87
CA PHE A 56 8.03 -12.59 -0.97
C PHE A 56 8.60 -11.34 -1.68
N ALA A 57 9.11 -11.49 -2.90
CA ALA A 57 9.59 -10.36 -3.69
C ALA A 57 8.49 -9.32 -3.99
N GLY A 58 7.25 -9.77 -4.23
CA GLY A 58 6.09 -8.89 -4.39
C GLY A 58 5.76 -8.14 -3.10
N GLU A 59 5.68 -8.86 -1.98
CA GLU A 59 5.42 -8.27 -0.66
C GLU A 59 6.50 -7.28 -0.23
N ALA A 60 7.77 -7.54 -0.59
CA ALA A 60 8.90 -6.65 -0.34
C ALA A 60 9.03 -5.49 -1.34
N ASN A 61 8.08 -5.34 -2.28
CA ASN A 61 8.10 -4.32 -3.34
C ASN A 61 9.31 -4.39 -4.29
N ASN A 62 9.90 -5.58 -4.48
CA ASN A 62 11.04 -5.78 -5.37
C ASN A 62 10.61 -6.04 -6.84
N LEU A 63 9.38 -6.50 -7.06
CA LEU A 63 8.87 -6.76 -8.39
C LEU A 63 8.46 -5.47 -9.10
N ALA A 64 8.73 -5.40 -10.41
CA ALA A 64 8.10 -4.40 -11.27
C ALA A 64 6.56 -4.59 -11.31
N PRO A 65 5.79 -3.55 -11.68
CA PRO A 65 4.34 -3.66 -11.81
C PRO A 65 3.92 -4.84 -12.68
N TRP A 66 2.94 -5.62 -12.22
CA TRP A 66 2.45 -6.81 -12.89
C TRP A 66 0.92 -6.81 -12.97
N LYS A 67 0.37 -7.54 -13.95
CA LYS A 67 -1.07 -7.52 -14.28
C LYS A 67 -1.82 -8.79 -13.89
N ALA A 68 -1.11 -9.91 -13.80
CA ALA A 68 -1.64 -11.21 -13.41
C ALA A 68 -0.53 -12.04 -12.76
N VAL A 69 -0.92 -13.00 -11.93
CA VAL A 69 -0.06 -14.03 -11.38
C VAL A 69 0.46 -14.91 -12.54
N PRO A 70 1.76 -15.26 -12.59
CA PRO A 70 2.25 -16.21 -13.58
C PRO A 70 1.49 -17.53 -13.50
N SER A 71 1.15 -18.10 -14.65
CA SER A 71 0.34 -19.32 -14.76
C SER A 71 0.82 -20.46 -13.88
N GLU A 72 2.13 -20.66 -13.84
CA GLU A 72 2.84 -21.67 -13.07
C GLU A 72 2.73 -21.47 -11.55
N CYS A 73 2.46 -20.24 -11.08
CA CYS A 73 2.28 -19.91 -9.67
C CYS A 73 0.81 -19.88 -9.20
N GLY A 74 -0.16 -20.09 -10.09
CA GLY A 74 -1.58 -20.06 -9.72
C GLY A 74 -1.95 -21.10 -8.64
N GLY A 75 -1.38 -22.31 -8.74
CA GLY A 75 -1.55 -23.35 -7.73
C GLY A 75 -1.00 -22.93 -6.35
N TYR A 76 0.20 -22.34 -6.34
CA TYR A 76 0.82 -21.82 -5.12
C TYR A 76 0.00 -20.69 -4.48
N VAL A 77 -0.47 -19.71 -5.28
CA VAL A 77 -1.26 -18.59 -4.76
C VAL A 77 -2.58 -19.08 -4.14
N ARG A 78 -3.27 -20.01 -4.81
CA ARG A 78 -4.47 -20.66 -4.25
C ARG A 78 -4.16 -21.34 -2.91
N GLU A 79 -3.11 -22.15 -2.85
CA GLU A 79 -2.72 -22.87 -1.63
C GLU A 79 -2.39 -21.89 -0.50
N TYR A 80 -1.63 -20.83 -0.79
CA TYR A 80 -1.29 -19.80 0.19
C TYR A 80 -2.53 -19.09 0.72
N MET A 81 -3.39 -18.56 -0.18
CA MET A 81 -4.57 -17.75 0.19
C MET A 81 -5.65 -18.54 0.93
N THR A 82 -5.76 -19.85 0.67
CA THR A 82 -6.73 -20.74 1.35
C THR A 82 -6.12 -21.51 2.52
N GLY A 83 -4.79 -21.43 2.68
CA GLY A 83 -4.02 -22.16 3.68
C GLY A 83 -3.75 -21.36 4.95
N LYS A 84 -3.08 -22.02 5.91
CA LYS A 84 -2.73 -21.42 7.21
C LYS A 84 -1.67 -20.32 7.09
N ALA A 85 -0.82 -20.38 6.07
CA ALA A 85 0.28 -19.43 5.89
C ALA A 85 -0.25 -17.99 5.75
N TYR A 86 -1.28 -17.76 4.93
CA TYR A 86 -1.93 -16.45 4.83
C TYR A 86 -2.51 -15.98 6.17
N GLY A 87 -3.14 -16.89 6.92
CA GLY A 87 -3.64 -16.59 8.26
C GLY A 87 -2.54 -16.16 9.24
N TYR A 88 -1.40 -16.86 9.26
CA TYR A 88 -0.27 -16.50 10.13
C TYR A 88 0.35 -15.16 9.74
N ASP A 89 0.53 -14.89 8.44
CA ASP A 89 1.07 -13.61 7.97
C ASP A 89 0.15 -12.44 8.37
N LEU A 90 -1.19 -12.62 8.25
CA LEU A 90 -2.18 -11.64 8.74
C LEU A 90 -2.14 -11.45 10.26
N GLU A 91 -2.01 -12.54 11.01
CA GLU A 91 -1.93 -12.51 12.48
C GLU A 91 -0.73 -11.72 12.98
N ILE A 92 0.43 -11.94 12.36
CA ILE A 92 1.67 -11.23 12.68
C ILE A 92 1.51 -9.74 12.39
N ALA A 93 1.02 -9.38 11.20
CA ALA A 93 0.80 -7.98 10.83
C ALA A 93 -0.18 -7.29 11.79
N ALA A 94 -1.28 -7.94 12.15
CA ALA A 94 -2.26 -7.41 13.10
C ALA A 94 -1.69 -7.27 14.52
N SER A 95 -0.92 -8.26 14.98
CA SER A 95 -0.32 -8.26 16.33
C SER A 95 0.72 -7.16 16.49
N GLU A 96 1.58 -6.97 15.47
CA GLU A 96 2.55 -5.87 15.41
C GLU A 96 1.87 -4.50 15.36
N SER A 97 0.78 -4.40 14.59
CA SER A 97 -0.05 -3.20 14.52
C SER A 97 -0.65 -2.85 15.88
N ALA A 98 -1.24 -3.83 16.55
CA ALA A 98 -1.85 -3.64 17.86
C ALA A 98 -0.81 -3.30 18.94
N ALA A 99 0.36 -3.95 18.92
CA ALA A 99 1.45 -3.64 19.83
C ALA A 99 1.94 -2.19 19.66
N PHE A 100 2.06 -1.72 18.42
CA PHE A 100 2.36 -0.33 18.14
C PHE A 100 1.24 0.60 18.63
N ALA A 101 -0.03 0.30 18.31
CA ALA A 101 -1.17 1.10 18.73
C ALA A 101 -1.21 1.31 20.26
N ARG A 102 -1.00 0.26 21.05
CA ARG A 102 -0.91 0.31 22.52
C ARG A 102 0.26 1.17 23.03
N SER A 103 1.33 1.30 22.25
CA SER A 103 2.51 2.07 22.62
C SER A 103 2.40 3.57 22.35
N VAL A 104 1.41 3.99 21.54
CA VAL A 104 1.24 5.40 21.17
C VAL A 104 0.62 6.17 22.35
N PRO A 105 1.26 7.25 22.83
CA PRO A 105 0.66 8.13 23.82
C PRO A 105 -0.37 9.04 23.14
N LEU A 106 -1.66 8.70 23.23
CA LEU A 106 -2.73 9.52 22.67
C LEU A 106 -2.85 10.86 23.40
N ALA A 107 -3.10 11.92 22.64
CA ALA A 107 -3.26 13.27 23.20
C ALA A 107 -4.64 13.48 23.85
N ASN A 108 -5.59 12.55 23.63
CA ASN A 108 -6.96 12.61 24.15
C ASN A 108 -7.77 13.86 23.72
N ASP A 109 -7.39 14.49 22.62
CA ASP A 109 -8.09 15.61 21.97
C ASP A 109 -9.02 15.14 20.83
N GLY A 110 -9.13 13.82 20.63
CA GLY A 110 -9.92 13.22 19.55
C GLY A 110 -9.30 13.35 18.16
N LYS A 111 -7.99 13.65 18.06
CA LYS A 111 -7.28 13.84 16.79
C LYS A 111 -6.25 12.77 16.47
N ASP A 112 -6.04 11.76 17.31
CA ASP A 112 -5.18 10.62 16.99
C ASP A 112 -5.92 9.65 16.05
N ALA A 113 -5.36 9.41 14.87
CA ALA A 113 -6.03 8.70 13.79
C ALA A 113 -5.29 7.43 13.35
N TRP A 114 -6.07 6.47 12.84
CA TRP A 114 -5.61 5.28 12.16
C TRP A 114 -6.31 5.15 10.81
N VAL A 115 -5.56 4.93 9.75
CA VAL A 115 -6.09 4.74 8.39
C VAL A 115 -6.09 3.26 8.04
N PHE A 116 -7.20 2.77 7.51
CA PHE A 116 -7.31 1.43 6.91
C PHE A 116 -7.73 1.55 5.44
N ASP A 117 -7.07 0.80 4.57
CA ASP A 117 -7.70 0.39 3.31
C ASP A 117 -8.89 -0.57 3.56
N VAL A 118 -9.71 -0.85 2.55
CA VAL A 118 -10.87 -1.74 2.66
C VAL A 118 -10.66 -3.09 1.98
N ASP A 119 -10.27 -3.14 0.71
CA ASP A 119 -10.28 -4.38 -0.10
C ASP A 119 -9.01 -5.19 0.18
N GLU A 120 -9.14 -6.48 0.51
CA GLU A 120 -8.07 -7.34 1.03
C GLU A 120 -7.41 -6.86 2.35
N THR A 121 -7.83 -5.70 2.87
CA THR A 121 -7.42 -5.16 4.16
C THR A 121 -8.46 -5.41 5.25
N LEU A 122 -9.71 -4.95 5.08
CA LEU A 122 -10.82 -5.17 6.01
C LEU A 122 -11.82 -6.20 5.47
N LEU A 123 -12.15 -6.11 4.19
CA LEU A 123 -13.04 -7.02 3.48
C LEU A 123 -12.23 -7.91 2.54
N SER A 124 -12.45 -9.21 2.62
CA SER A 124 -11.80 -10.17 1.72
C SER A 124 -12.68 -10.41 0.50
N ASN A 125 -12.15 -10.07 -0.67
CA ASN A 125 -12.71 -10.43 -1.98
C ASN A 125 -12.17 -11.79 -2.45
N LEU A 126 -11.55 -12.58 -1.57
CA LEU A 126 -11.09 -13.94 -1.88
C LEU A 126 -12.18 -14.83 -2.50
N PRO A 127 -13.47 -14.77 -2.13
CA PRO A 127 -14.50 -15.53 -2.83
C PRO A 127 -14.64 -15.15 -4.30
N TYR A 128 -14.52 -13.87 -4.65
CA TYR A 128 -14.47 -13.43 -6.06
C TYR A 128 -13.23 -13.99 -6.75
N TYR A 129 -12.05 -13.84 -6.14
CA TYR A 129 -10.82 -14.34 -6.74
C TYR A 129 -10.76 -15.87 -6.82
N ALA A 130 -11.47 -16.59 -5.97
CA ALA A 130 -11.59 -18.05 -6.08
C ALA A 130 -12.30 -18.48 -7.38
N ASP A 131 -13.29 -17.71 -7.82
CA ASP A 131 -14.00 -17.90 -9.09
C ASP A 131 -13.20 -17.39 -10.31
N HIS A 132 -12.19 -16.53 -10.09
CA HIS A 132 -11.37 -15.87 -11.12
C HIS A 132 -9.89 -16.30 -11.05
N GLY A 133 -9.63 -17.55 -10.68
CA GLY A 133 -8.31 -18.16 -10.77
C GLY A 133 -7.24 -17.60 -9.83
N PHE A 134 -7.60 -16.93 -8.73
CA PHE A 134 -6.68 -16.40 -7.72
C PHE A 134 -5.63 -15.43 -8.30
N GLY A 135 -6.04 -14.57 -9.24
CA GLY A 135 -5.17 -13.57 -9.86
C GLY A 135 -4.53 -14.00 -11.18
N LEU A 136 -4.86 -15.19 -11.70
CA LEU A 136 -4.45 -15.64 -13.03
C LEU A 136 -5.13 -14.85 -14.16
N GLU A 137 -6.33 -14.33 -13.92
CA GLU A 137 -7.10 -13.58 -14.89
C GLU A 137 -6.74 -12.09 -14.87
N LEU A 138 -6.82 -11.43 -16.03
CA LEU A 138 -6.71 -9.98 -16.08
C LEU A 138 -7.90 -9.35 -15.35
N PHE A 139 -7.63 -8.34 -14.54
CA PHE A 139 -8.68 -7.65 -13.78
C PHE A 139 -9.76 -7.06 -14.70
N ASN A 140 -11.01 -7.41 -14.39
CA ASN A 140 -12.20 -6.87 -15.04
C ASN A 140 -13.00 -6.05 -14.04
N GLY A 141 -12.92 -4.71 -14.16
CA GLY A 141 -13.63 -3.80 -13.27
C GLY A 141 -15.15 -3.99 -13.28
N GLY A 142 -15.75 -4.29 -14.43
CA GLY A 142 -17.21 -4.46 -14.52
C GLY A 142 -17.72 -5.71 -13.80
N GLU A 143 -16.96 -6.82 -13.84
CA GLU A 143 -17.32 -8.02 -13.06
C GLU A 143 -17.03 -7.82 -11.57
N PHE A 144 -15.95 -7.12 -11.23
CA PHE A 144 -15.66 -6.79 -9.83
C PHE A 144 -16.71 -5.85 -9.23
N ASP A 145 -17.21 -4.86 -10.00
CA ASP A 145 -18.28 -3.98 -9.56
C ASP A 145 -19.55 -4.79 -9.25
N LYS A 146 -19.92 -5.77 -10.09
CA LYS A 146 -21.03 -6.69 -9.79
C LYS A 146 -20.80 -7.49 -8.51
N TRP A 147 -19.56 -7.87 -8.21
CA TRP A 147 -19.22 -8.51 -6.94
C TRP A 147 -19.41 -7.56 -5.76
N VAL A 148 -18.93 -6.32 -5.85
CA VAL A 148 -19.08 -5.28 -4.83
C VAL A 148 -20.56 -5.01 -4.54
N GLU A 149 -21.40 -4.94 -5.57
CA GLU A 149 -22.86 -4.74 -5.45
C GLU A 149 -23.56 -5.85 -4.66
N ARG A 150 -22.98 -7.05 -4.57
CA ARG A 150 -23.54 -8.14 -3.75
C ARG A 150 -23.38 -7.87 -2.25
N ALA A 151 -22.45 -7.01 -1.83
CA ALA A 151 -22.20 -6.62 -0.44
C ALA A 151 -21.99 -7.81 0.53
N VAL A 152 -21.35 -8.89 0.07
CA VAL A 152 -21.18 -10.17 0.79
C VAL A 152 -19.72 -10.52 1.09
N ALA A 153 -18.77 -9.60 0.87
CA ALA A 153 -17.36 -9.85 1.14
C ALA A 153 -17.15 -10.08 2.66
N PRO A 154 -16.60 -11.21 3.10
CA PRO A 154 -16.38 -11.48 4.52
C PRO A 154 -15.29 -10.56 5.11
N ALA A 155 -15.27 -10.42 6.44
CA ALA A 155 -14.17 -9.73 7.12
C ALA A 155 -12.85 -10.50 6.98
N VAL A 156 -11.74 -9.76 6.80
CA VAL A 156 -10.41 -10.27 7.08
C VAL A 156 -10.29 -10.39 8.60
N LYS A 157 -10.35 -11.63 9.12
CA LYS A 157 -10.54 -11.94 10.54
C LYS A 157 -9.57 -11.17 11.47
N TYR A 158 -8.27 -11.21 11.18
CA TYR A 158 -7.26 -10.56 12.03
C TYR A 158 -7.31 -9.03 11.94
N SER A 159 -7.72 -8.48 10.80
CA SER A 159 -7.96 -7.05 10.64
C SER A 159 -9.18 -6.58 11.42
N LEU A 160 -10.23 -7.40 11.53
CA LEU A 160 -11.38 -7.10 12.38
C LEU A 160 -10.99 -7.00 13.86
N ASN A 161 -10.13 -7.93 14.33
CA ASN A 161 -9.59 -7.86 15.69
C ASN A 161 -8.77 -6.58 15.92
N LEU A 162 -7.85 -6.27 15.01
CA LEU A 162 -7.05 -5.04 15.06
C LEU A 162 -7.93 -3.79 15.04
N TYR A 163 -8.93 -3.73 14.16
CA TYR A 163 -9.85 -2.61 14.03
C TYR A 163 -10.58 -2.35 15.35
N MET A 164 -11.14 -3.40 15.96
CA MET A 164 -11.83 -3.28 17.25
C MET A 164 -10.90 -2.82 18.36
N GLU A 165 -9.65 -3.31 18.38
CA GLU A 165 -8.67 -2.90 19.38
C GLU A 165 -8.25 -1.43 19.21
N VAL A 166 -7.89 -1.02 17.99
CA VAL A 166 -7.55 0.37 17.67
C VAL A 166 -8.70 1.32 18.03
N LEU A 167 -9.94 0.93 17.72
CA LEU A 167 -11.12 1.69 18.13
C LEU A 167 -11.23 1.78 19.65
N SER A 168 -11.04 0.68 20.36
CA SER A 168 -11.14 0.62 21.84
C SER A 168 -10.06 1.46 22.55
N LEU A 169 -8.90 1.64 21.91
CA LEU A 169 -7.83 2.48 22.41
C LEU A 169 -8.13 3.98 22.26
N GLY A 170 -9.14 4.36 21.48
CA GLY A 170 -9.57 5.76 21.31
C GLY A 170 -9.10 6.43 20.02
N PHE A 171 -8.50 5.69 19.09
CA PHE A 171 -8.15 6.21 17.78
C PHE A 171 -9.39 6.53 16.95
N LYS A 172 -9.29 7.59 16.13
CA LYS A 172 -10.26 7.91 15.08
C LYS A 172 -9.92 7.14 13.81
N ILE A 173 -10.82 6.25 13.41
CA ILE A 173 -10.58 5.37 12.27
C ILE A 173 -11.07 6.01 10.98
N PHE A 174 -10.18 6.12 9.99
CA PHE A 174 -10.50 6.53 8.63
C PHE A 174 -10.40 5.33 7.70
N LEU A 175 -11.44 5.11 6.90
CA LEU A 175 -11.45 4.10 5.85
C LEU A 175 -11.17 4.78 4.52
N LEU A 176 -10.10 4.39 3.84
CA LEU A 176 -9.63 5.02 2.60
C LEU A 176 -9.48 3.97 1.49
N THR A 177 -10.49 3.87 0.64
CA THR A 177 -10.61 2.80 -0.37
C THR A 177 -10.51 3.31 -1.80
N GLY A 178 -10.02 2.44 -2.69
CA GLY A 178 -10.06 2.65 -4.14
C GLY A 178 -11.44 2.47 -4.76
N ARG A 179 -12.46 2.01 -4.03
CA ARG A 179 -13.83 1.88 -4.55
C ARG A 179 -14.40 3.24 -4.98
N SER A 180 -15.24 3.22 -6.00
CA SER A 180 -15.99 4.39 -6.47
C SER A 180 -17.04 4.84 -5.45
N GLU A 181 -17.27 6.14 -5.33
CA GLU A 181 -18.39 6.71 -4.56
C GLU A 181 -19.76 6.15 -4.99
N ALA A 182 -19.89 5.70 -6.24
CA ALA A 182 -21.09 5.00 -6.72
C ALA A 182 -21.46 3.77 -5.88
N HIS A 183 -20.46 3.11 -5.27
CA HIS A 183 -20.62 1.93 -4.43
C HIS A 183 -20.63 2.25 -2.92
N CYS A 184 -20.80 3.52 -2.53
CA CYS A 184 -20.74 3.94 -1.13
C CYS A 184 -21.74 3.19 -0.24
N ALA A 185 -23.02 3.15 -0.65
CA ALA A 185 -24.08 2.53 0.15
C ALA A 185 -23.86 1.02 0.36
N VAL A 186 -23.50 0.29 -0.72
CA VAL A 186 -23.23 -1.16 -0.65
C VAL A 186 -21.95 -1.46 0.14
N THR A 187 -20.93 -0.61 0.04
CA THR A 187 -19.69 -0.75 0.82
C THR A 187 -19.97 -0.57 2.32
N ILE A 188 -20.77 0.43 2.71
CA ILE A 188 -21.19 0.63 4.11
C ILE A 188 -22.00 -0.57 4.61
N ALA A 189 -22.93 -1.09 3.82
CA ALA A 189 -23.74 -2.25 4.18
C ALA A 189 -22.86 -3.49 4.40
N ASN A 190 -21.90 -3.73 3.50
CA ASN A 190 -20.98 -4.85 3.63
C ASN A 190 -20.09 -4.71 4.87
N LEU A 191 -19.48 -3.54 5.11
CA LEU A 191 -18.63 -3.28 6.28
C LEU A 191 -19.38 -3.55 7.59
N LYS A 192 -20.62 -3.03 7.71
CA LYS A 192 -21.47 -3.25 8.89
C LYS A 192 -21.85 -4.70 9.10
N THR A 193 -22.11 -5.43 8.01
CA THR A 193 -22.43 -6.87 8.04
C THR A 193 -21.21 -7.69 8.44
N ALA A 194 -20.03 -7.31 7.97
CA ALA A 194 -18.75 -7.93 8.30
C ALA A 194 -18.27 -7.61 9.73
N GLY A 195 -18.90 -6.67 10.43
CA GLY A 195 -18.64 -6.34 11.84
C GLY A 195 -17.90 -5.02 12.06
N PHE A 196 -17.52 -4.30 11.01
CA PHE A 196 -16.89 -2.98 11.11
C PHE A 196 -17.94 -1.89 11.34
N ARG A 197 -17.73 -1.05 12.36
CA ARG A 197 -18.65 0.03 12.76
C ARG A 197 -17.85 1.20 13.33
N ASP A 198 -18.50 2.34 13.51
CA ASP A 198 -17.97 3.49 14.27
C ASP A 198 -16.66 4.09 13.72
N TRP A 199 -16.45 4.02 12.40
CA TRP A 199 -15.40 4.80 11.74
C TRP A 199 -15.75 6.29 11.70
N GLU A 200 -14.74 7.14 11.73
CA GLU A 200 -14.85 8.60 11.65
C GLU A 200 -15.28 9.04 10.24
N ARG A 201 -14.64 8.50 9.19
CA ARG A 201 -14.94 8.83 7.79
C ARG A 201 -14.63 7.65 6.88
N LEU A 202 -15.53 7.39 5.94
CA LEU A 202 -15.29 6.53 4.77
C LEU A 202 -15.01 7.43 3.57
N ILE A 203 -13.86 7.26 2.94
CA ILE A 203 -13.37 8.05 1.82
C ILE A 203 -13.25 7.11 0.60
N LEU A 204 -14.05 7.40 -0.42
CA LEU A 204 -14.08 6.67 -1.69
C LEU A 204 -13.53 7.57 -2.82
N ARG A 205 -13.31 6.98 -4.00
CA ARG A 205 -12.92 7.73 -5.19
C ARG A 205 -14.10 8.46 -5.80
N GLY A 206 -13.97 9.79 -5.89
CA GLY A 206 -14.90 10.62 -6.63
C GLY A 206 -14.57 10.70 -8.13
N ALA A 207 -15.43 11.39 -8.88
CA ALA A 207 -15.26 11.56 -10.33
C ALA A 207 -13.93 12.24 -10.71
N SER A 208 -13.44 13.18 -9.89
CA SER A 208 -12.15 13.86 -10.10
C SER A 208 -10.94 12.96 -9.88
N ASP A 209 -11.10 11.82 -9.22
CA ASP A 209 -10.00 10.94 -8.83
C ASP A 209 -9.77 9.79 -9.80
N GLN A 210 -10.66 9.60 -10.79
CA GLN A 210 -10.65 8.45 -11.71
C GLN A 210 -9.35 8.30 -12.52
N ARG A 211 -8.63 9.40 -12.75
CA ARG A 211 -7.34 9.39 -13.47
C ARG A 211 -6.12 9.37 -12.56
N LYS A 212 -6.30 9.42 -11.24
CA LYS A 212 -5.20 9.42 -10.28
C LYS A 212 -4.80 7.98 -9.96
N SER A 213 -3.49 7.71 -9.91
CA SER A 213 -2.99 6.46 -9.33
C SER A 213 -3.50 6.28 -7.90
N ALA A 214 -3.57 5.03 -7.41
CA ALA A 214 -3.97 4.74 -6.04
C ALA A 214 -3.08 5.49 -5.05
N LYS A 215 -1.76 5.45 -5.27
CA LYS A 215 -0.79 6.17 -4.46
C LYS A 215 -1.07 7.67 -4.39
N LEU A 216 -1.32 8.32 -5.53
CA LEU A 216 -1.56 9.77 -5.55
C LEU A 216 -2.87 10.13 -4.83
N PHE A 217 -3.97 9.47 -5.19
CA PHE A 217 -5.26 9.69 -4.56
C PHE A 217 -5.18 9.49 -3.04
N LYS A 218 -4.63 8.36 -2.58
CA LYS A 218 -4.55 8.07 -1.15
C LYS A 218 -3.60 9.03 -0.40
N SER A 219 -2.52 9.45 -1.05
CA SER A 219 -1.62 10.48 -0.50
C SER A 219 -2.32 11.81 -0.28
N GLU A 220 -3.11 12.28 -1.25
CA GLU A 220 -3.90 13.51 -1.13
C GLU A 220 -4.94 13.39 -0.02
N LYS A 221 -5.67 12.27 0.06
CA LYS A 221 -6.68 12.06 1.11
C LYS A 221 -6.11 11.96 2.51
N ARG A 222 -4.92 11.36 2.69
CA ARG A 222 -4.22 11.40 3.98
C ARG A 222 -3.72 12.80 4.32
N SER A 223 -3.31 13.60 3.32
CA SER A 223 -2.97 15.01 3.54
C SER A 223 -4.17 15.86 3.94
N GLU A 224 -5.35 15.61 3.36
CA GLU A 224 -6.61 16.23 3.80
C GLU A 224 -6.94 15.86 5.26
N ILE A 225 -6.80 14.58 5.65
CA ILE A 225 -6.97 14.13 7.05
C ILE A 225 -6.00 14.87 7.99
N ALA A 226 -4.73 15.00 7.61
CA ALA A 226 -3.74 15.72 8.41
C ALA A 226 -4.07 17.24 8.49
N ALA A 227 -4.52 17.84 7.40
CA ALA A 227 -4.95 19.24 7.35
C ALA A 227 -6.20 19.51 8.22
N ASP A 228 -7.08 18.51 8.37
CA ASP A 228 -8.21 18.53 9.31
C ASP A 228 -7.76 18.43 10.80
N GLY A 229 -6.44 18.41 11.05
CA GLY A 229 -5.81 18.42 12.35
C GLY A 229 -5.60 17.04 12.97
N TYR A 230 -5.85 15.96 12.24
CA TYR A 230 -5.61 14.61 12.74
C TYR A 230 -4.13 14.22 12.65
N ARG A 231 -3.65 13.47 13.64
CA ARG A 231 -2.32 12.85 13.67
C ARG A 231 -2.46 11.39 13.27
N ILE A 232 -2.05 11.06 12.06
CA ILE A 232 -2.09 9.69 11.57
C ILE A 232 -0.94 8.92 12.21
N HIS A 233 -1.23 8.00 13.12
CA HIS A 233 -0.19 7.16 13.74
C HIS A 233 0.03 5.87 12.97
N GLY A 234 -1.05 5.20 12.59
CA GLY A 234 -1.02 3.94 11.87
C GLY A 234 -1.71 4.03 10.51
N ASN A 235 -1.17 3.32 9.54
CA ASN A 235 -1.76 3.14 8.21
C ASN A 235 -1.64 1.67 7.80
N SER A 236 -2.78 1.01 7.57
CA SER A 236 -2.86 -0.42 7.28
C SER A 236 -3.46 -0.64 5.90
N GLY A 237 -2.79 -1.45 5.07
CA GLY A 237 -3.21 -1.71 3.70
C GLY A 237 -2.53 -2.94 3.11
N ASP A 238 -3.15 -3.54 2.09
CA ASP A 238 -2.64 -4.72 1.40
C ASP A 238 -1.77 -4.35 0.18
N GLN A 239 -1.72 -3.08 -0.22
CA GLN A 239 -0.89 -2.59 -1.32
C GLN A 239 0.12 -1.55 -0.84
N TRP A 240 1.28 -1.50 -1.48
CA TRP A 240 2.25 -0.43 -1.23
C TRP A 240 1.72 0.95 -1.64
N SER A 241 0.77 1.01 -2.58
CA SER A 241 0.07 2.25 -2.94
C SER A 241 -0.83 2.80 -1.82
N ASP A 242 -1.18 1.99 -0.82
CA ASP A 242 -1.90 2.43 0.38
C ASP A 242 -0.97 3.08 1.40
N LEU A 243 0.29 2.63 1.41
CA LEU A 243 1.25 2.90 2.49
C LEU A 243 2.30 3.94 2.10
N LEU A 244 2.55 4.13 0.81
CA LEU A 244 3.55 5.07 0.31
C LEU A 244 2.94 6.44 -0.02
N GLY A 245 3.83 7.44 -0.09
CA GLY A 245 3.50 8.83 -0.41
C GLY A 245 3.36 9.71 0.83
N SER A 246 2.65 10.83 0.70
CA SER A 246 2.53 11.81 1.80
C SER A 246 1.63 11.30 2.93
N ASN A 247 1.93 11.74 4.16
CA ASN A 247 1.12 11.47 5.34
C ASN A 247 0.78 9.98 5.54
N ALA A 248 1.75 9.10 5.30
CA ALA A 248 1.63 7.65 5.51
C ALA A 248 1.42 7.24 6.99
N GLY A 249 1.48 8.19 7.90
CA GLY A 249 1.47 7.99 9.34
C GLY A 249 2.85 7.66 9.92
N ASN A 250 2.91 7.54 11.25
CA ASN A 250 4.15 7.25 11.96
C ASN A 250 4.67 5.83 11.68
N ARG A 251 3.77 4.86 11.47
CA ARG A 251 4.11 3.49 11.05
C ARG A 251 3.06 2.96 10.07
N SER A 252 3.54 2.29 9.03
CA SER A 252 2.69 1.59 8.06
C SER A 252 2.78 0.08 8.26
N PHE A 253 1.66 -0.62 8.01
CA PHE A 253 1.52 -2.06 8.19
C PHE A 253 0.97 -2.69 6.92
N LYS A 254 1.81 -3.49 6.25
CA LYS A 254 1.49 -4.17 4.99
C LYS A 254 0.86 -5.53 5.27
N LEU A 255 -0.35 -5.73 4.77
CA LEU A 255 -1.00 -7.03 4.73
C LEU A 255 -0.62 -7.77 3.45
N PRO A 256 -0.45 -9.10 3.48
CA PRO A 256 -0.08 -9.85 2.28
C PRO A 256 -1.23 -9.87 1.26
N ASN A 257 -0.89 -9.69 -0.01
CA ASN A 257 -1.80 -9.90 -1.12
C ASN A 257 -1.03 -10.29 -2.41
N PRO A 258 -0.92 -11.59 -2.70
CA PRO A 258 -0.31 -12.09 -3.92
C PRO A 258 -1.25 -12.16 -5.13
N MET A 259 -2.55 -11.85 -4.97
CA MET A 259 -3.54 -12.04 -6.03
C MET A 259 -3.52 -10.93 -7.08
N TYR A 260 -3.23 -9.70 -6.67
CA TYR A 260 -3.14 -8.56 -7.58
C TYR A 260 -2.16 -7.50 -7.09
N TYR A 261 -1.84 -6.54 -7.98
CA TYR A 261 -0.97 -5.41 -7.69
C TYR A 261 -1.57 -4.10 -8.14
N ILE A 262 -1.50 -3.09 -7.28
CA ILE A 262 -1.95 -1.72 -7.56
C ILE A 262 -0.76 -0.75 -7.43
N PRO A 263 -0.31 -0.13 -8.54
CA PRO A 263 0.82 0.81 -8.54
C PRO A 263 0.54 2.17 -7.86
#